data_AF-A0A420DXM8-F1
#
_entry.id   AF-A0A420DXM8-F1
#
_cell.length_a   1.000
_cell.length_b   1.000
_cell.length_c   1.000
_cell.angle_alpha   90.00
_cell.angle_beta   90.00
_cell.angle_gamma   90.00
#
_symmetry.space_group_name_H-M   'P 1'
#
loop_
_entity.id
_entity.type
_entity.pdbx_description
1 polymer ?
#
loop_
_entity_poly.entity_id
_entity_poly.type
_entity_poly.pdbx_seq_one_letter_code
_entity_poly.pdbx_strand_id
1 'polypeptide(L)'
;MMRFVKLIYIVFCFFVLNCNNSSSNNQTQEVETTVDENQISQKDIENLKYVDIGLSNASKKAVSNWQKFQELSNHIDFLKQGDLSFVKSEITLVDVFFAELKTQIPKSINTNAIASRLTVLETKFYKANDLLLIDNISKKEKLKGIKELLIAVSNLNLQIDKKFELETNNVKRPN
;
A
#
# COMPACT_ATOMS: atom_id res chain seq x y z
N MET A 1 -56.59 38.08 46.86
CA MET A 1 -56.62 37.06 45.77
C MET A 1 -55.81 35.83 46.22
N MET A 2 -56.33 35.13 47.23
CA MET A 2 -55.60 34.21 48.12
C MET A 2 -56.04 32.74 47.96
N ARG A 3 -56.16 32.26 46.72
CA ARG A 3 -56.44 30.83 46.41
C ARG A 3 -55.46 30.19 45.43
N PHE A 4 -54.44 30.92 44.95
CA PHE A 4 -53.43 30.40 44.02
C PHE A 4 -52.04 30.16 44.65
N VAL A 5 -51.79 30.63 45.88
CA VAL A 5 -50.48 30.45 46.56
C VAL A 5 -50.36 29.08 47.26
N LYS A 6 -51.48 28.39 47.53
CA LYS A 6 -51.48 27.04 48.15
C LYS A 6 -51.16 25.90 47.17
N LEU A 7 -51.01 26.17 45.88
CA LEU A 7 -50.72 25.16 44.83
C LEU A 7 -49.23 25.08 44.45
N ILE A 8 -48.37 25.96 44.98
CA ILE A 8 -46.91 25.96 44.74
C ILE A 8 -46.16 25.14 45.81
N TYR A 9 -46.81 24.74 46.91
CA TYR A 9 -46.19 24.00 48.02
C TYR A 9 -46.19 22.47 47.87
N ILE A 10 -46.65 21.92 46.74
CA ILE A 10 -46.70 20.45 46.47
C ILE A 10 -45.55 19.96 45.57
N VAL A 11 -44.72 20.87 45.02
CA VAL A 11 -43.66 20.49 44.05
C VAL A 11 -42.26 20.40 44.68
N PHE A 12 -42.09 20.64 45.98
CA PHE A 12 -40.77 20.68 46.63
C PHE A 12 -40.46 19.49 47.57
N CYS A 13 -41.09 18.32 47.39
CA CYS A 13 -40.84 17.13 48.22
C CYS A 13 -40.37 15.89 47.45
N PHE A 14 -39.76 16.02 46.27
CA PHE A 14 -39.15 14.88 45.56
C PHE A 14 -37.67 15.08 45.24
N PHE A 15 -36.91 15.58 46.22
CA PHE A 15 -35.50 15.23 46.29
C PHE A 15 -35.29 14.19 47.38
N VAL A 16 -34.42 13.23 47.06
CA VAL A 16 -33.74 12.25 47.91
C VAL A 16 -34.51 11.03 48.39
N LEU A 17 -34.55 9.96 47.57
CA LEU A 17 -34.37 8.59 48.06
C LEU A 17 -33.70 7.67 47.02
N ASN A 18 -32.45 7.30 47.32
CA ASN A 18 -31.72 6.05 47.01
C ASN A 18 -31.30 5.75 45.55
N CYS A 19 -30.17 5.10 45.26
CA CYS A 19 -29.23 4.33 46.07
C CYS A 19 -27.86 4.27 45.36
N ASN A 20 -26.77 4.44 46.10
CA ASN A 20 -25.41 4.14 45.63
C ASN A 20 -25.16 2.65 45.85
N ASN A 21 -25.15 1.86 44.77
CA ASN A 21 -24.53 0.55 44.77
C ASN A 21 -23.72 0.38 43.48
N SER A 22 -22.42 0.26 43.70
CA SER A 22 -21.38 -0.10 42.76
C SER A 22 -21.74 -1.36 41.96
N SER A 23 -21.91 -1.19 40.65
CA SER A 23 -21.45 -2.12 39.61
C SER A 23 -21.58 -1.39 38.29
N SER A 24 -20.45 -0.83 37.81
CA SER A 24 -20.31 -0.37 36.44
C SER A 24 -20.43 -1.58 35.54
N ASN A 25 -21.66 -1.90 35.13
CA ASN A 25 -21.87 -2.70 33.95
C ASN A 25 -21.71 -1.76 32.77
N ASN A 26 -20.45 -1.50 32.42
CA ASN A 26 -20.11 -1.06 31.08
C ASN A 26 -20.58 -2.18 30.16
N GLN A 27 -21.82 -2.10 29.68
CA GLN A 27 -22.11 -2.64 28.38
C GLN A 27 -21.28 -1.81 27.41
N THR A 28 -20.02 -2.24 27.26
CA THR A 28 -19.32 -2.11 26.00
C THR A 28 -20.32 -2.61 24.98
N GLN A 29 -20.95 -1.67 24.27
CA GLN A 29 -21.36 -1.97 22.91
C GLN A 29 -20.06 -2.44 22.27
N GLU A 30 -19.90 -3.75 22.21
CA GLU A 30 -19.11 -4.38 21.18
C GLU A 30 -19.73 -3.83 19.90
N VAL A 31 -19.17 -2.72 19.43
CA VAL A 31 -19.13 -2.47 18.00
C VAL A 31 -18.43 -3.73 17.51
N GLU A 32 -19.21 -4.71 17.07
CA GLU A 32 -18.75 -5.66 16.08
C GLU A 32 -18.28 -4.78 14.94
N THR A 33 -17.02 -4.35 15.00
CA THR A 33 -16.27 -4.01 13.81
C THR A 33 -16.30 -5.31 13.04
N THR A 34 -17.26 -5.44 12.14
CA THR A 34 -17.24 -6.45 11.10
C THR A 34 -15.90 -6.25 10.42
N VAL A 35 -14.91 -7.04 10.81
CA VAL A 35 -13.61 -7.07 10.15
C VAL A 35 -13.96 -7.42 8.72
N ASP A 36 -13.84 -6.45 7.82
CA ASP A 36 -14.03 -6.70 6.40
C ASP A 36 -12.99 -7.75 6.00
N GLU A 37 -13.43 -9.00 5.85
CA GLU A 37 -12.56 -10.12 5.48
C GLU A 37 -11.85 -9.84 4.15
N ASN A 38 -12.37 -8.91 3.33
CA ASN A 38 -11.74 -8.48 2.09
C ASN A 38 -10.68 -7.39 2.25
N GLN A 39 -10.54 -6.78 3.42
CA GLN A 39 -9.51 -5.77 3.66
C GLN A 39 -8.11 -6.42 3.68
N ILE A 40 -7.18 -5.80 2.96
CA ILE A 40 -5.77 -6.21 2.92
C ILE A 40 -5.03 -5.51 4.05
N SER A 41 -4.40 -6.29 4.91
CA SER A 41 -3.50 -5.82 5.96
C SER A 41 -2.04 -5.87 5.49
N GLN A 42 -1.16 -5.15 6.20
CA GLN A 42 0.30 -5.32 6.04
C GLN A 42 0.70 -6.79 6.18
N LYS A 43 0.09 -7.52 7.13
CA LYS A 43 0.46 -8.91 7.39
C LYS A 43 0.16 -9.82 6.20
N ASP A 44 -0.91 -9.54 5.46
CA ASP A 44 -1.24 -10.27 4.24
C ASP A 44 -0.16 -10.10 3.18
N ILE A 45 0.41 -8.91 3.06
CA ILE A 45 1.49 -8.59 2.10
C ILE A 45 2.81 -9.23 2.54
N GLU A 46 3.16 -9.15 3.83
CA GLU A 46 4.35 -9.83 4.39
C GLU A 46 4.33 -11.35 4.17
N ASN A 47 3.13 -11.96 4.18
CA ASN A 47 2.96 -13.40 3.98
C ASN A 47 3.06 -13.82 2.50
N LEU A 48 3.20 -12.88 1.55
CA LEU A 48 3.38 -13.19 0.14
C LEU A 48 4.75 -13.84 -0.10
N LYS A 49 4.73 -15.09 -0.59
CA LYS A 49 5.95 -15.82 -0.93
C LYS A 49 6.45 -15.45 -2.31
N TYR A 50 7.53 -14.67 -2.39
CA TYR A 50 8.26 -14.36 -3.63
C TYR A 50 9.75 -14.13 -3.34
N VAL A 51 10.58 -14.09 -4.38
CA VAL A 51 12.01 -13.75 -4.24
C VAL A 51 12.14 -12.23 -4.29
N ASP A 52 12.41 -11.60 -3.14
CA ASP A 52 12.60 -10.15 -3.03
C ASP A 52 14.04 -9.78 -3.35
N ILE A 53 14.26 -9.25 -4.55
CA ILE A 53 15.60 -8.88 -5.03
C ILE A 53 15.75 -7.37 -4.91
N GLY A 54 16.62 -6.95 -3.99
CA GLY A 54 17.08 -5.56 -3.89
C GLY A 54 18.23 -5.26 -4.86
N LEU A 55 18.61 -3.99 -4.96
CA LEU A 55 19.76 -3.57 -5.76
C LEU A 55 21.09 -3.76 -5.02
N SER A 56 22.13 -4.17 -5.76
CA SER A 56 23.52 -4.09 -5.32
C SER A 56 23.99 -2.64 -5.12
N ASN A 57 25.13 -2.45 -4.43
CA ASN A 57 25.70 -1.11 -4.20
C ASN A 57 26.06 -0.39 -5.52
N ALA A 58 26.57 -1.12 -6.51
CA ALA A 58 26.89 -0.55 -7.82
C ALA A 58 25.62 -0.06 -8.53
N SER A 59 24.57 -0.87 -8.54
CA SER A 59 23.29 -0.49 -9.13
C SER A 59 22.61 0.66 -8.41
N LYS A 60 22.63 0.68 -7.06
CA LYS A 60 22.12 1.81 -6.26
C LYS A 60 22.76 3.13 -6.68
N LYS A 61 24.09 3.13 -6.88
CA LYS A 61 24.80 4.32 -7.37
C LYS A 61 24.39 4.69 -8.80
N ALA A 62 24.16 3.71 -9.66
CA ALA A 62 23.78 3.97 -11.04
C ALA A 62 22.36 4.55 -11.19
N VAL A 63 21.44 4.17 -10.31
CA VAL A 63 20.05 4.66 -10.33
C VAL A 63 19.82 5.89 -9.44
N SER A 64 20.85 6.37 -8.73
CA SER A 64 20.68 7.43 -7.71
C SER A 64 20.09 8.72 -8.26
N ASN A 65 20.41 9.06 -9.51
CA ASN A 65 19.93 10.27 -10.18
C ASN A 65 18.63 10.03 -10.98
N TRP A 66 18.11 8.80 -10.98
CA TRP A 66 16.85 8.46 -11.63
C TRP A 66 15.70 8.71 -10.65
N GLN A 67 15.27 9.97 -10.55
CA GLN A 67 14.33 10.41 -9.52
C GLN A 67 13.04 9.57 -9.48
N LYS A 68 12.42 9.32 -10.64
CA LYS A 68 11.20 8.50 -10.72
C LYS A 68 11.39 7.06 -10.25
N PHE A 69 12.59 6.50 -10.39
CA PHE A 69 12.89 5.19 -9.82
C PHE A 69 12.99 5.22 -8.30
N GLN A 70 13.51 6.32 -7.72
CA GLN A 70 13.51 6.52 -6.27
C GLN A 70 12.07 6.65 -5.75
N GLU A 71 11.23 7.42 -6.44
CA GLU A 71 9.80 7.53 -6.12
C GLU A 71 9.10 6.16 -6.20
N LEU A 72 9.34 5.39 -7.27
CA LEU A 72 8.81 4.02 -7.39
C LEU A 72 9.26 3.15 -6.21
N SER A 73 10.53 3.20 -5.84
CA SER A 73 11.08 2.39 -4.74
C SER A 73 10.39 2.72 -3.42
N ASN A 74 10.17 4.01 -3.13
CA ASN A 74 9.43 4.44 -1.94
C ASN A 74 7.97 3.95 -1.95
N HIS A 75 7.28 4.06 -3.09
CA HIS A 75 5.91 3.55 -3.21
C HIS A 75 5.84 2.03 -3.04
N ILE A 76 6.84 1.28 -3.49
CA ILE A 76 6.93 -0.16 -3.25
C ILE A 76 7.20 -0.46 -1.77
N ASP A 77 8.03 0.33 -1.08
CA ASP A 77 8.26 0.16 0.35
C ASP A 77 7.01 0.47 1.17
N PHE A 78 6.22 1.49 0.79
CA PHE A 78 4.91 1.76 1.38
C PHE A 78 3.91 0.64 1.11
N LEU A 79 3.89 0.11 -0.12
CA LEU A 79 3.07 -1.06 -0.47
C LEU A 79 3.42 -2.26 0.42
N LYS A 80 4.71 -2.54 0.64
CA LYS A 80 5.16 -3.61 1.54
C LYS A 80 4.69 -3.40 2.99
N GLN A 81 4.47 -2.15 3.39
CA GLN A 81 3.92 -1.76 4.70
C GLN A 81 2.39 -1.74 4.74
N GLY A 82 1.70 -2.16 3.68
CA GLY A 82 0.23 -2.19 3.63
C GLY A 82 -0.42 -0.93 3.08
N ASP A 83 0.35 0.08 2.66
CA ASP A 83 -0.21 1.28 2.04
C ASP A 83 -0.50 1.04 0.56
N LEU A 84 -1.78 0.95 0.23
CA LEU A 84 -2.27 0.71 -1.13
C LEU A 84 -2.52 1.99 -1.92
N SER A 85 -2.31 3.18 -1.33
CA SER A 85 -2.78 4.46 -1.87
C SER A 85 -2.21 4.76 -3.25
N PHE A 86 -0.92 4.52 -3.46
CA PHE A 86 -0.31 4.73 -4.78
C PHE A 86 -0.81 3.70 -5.80
N VAL A 87 -0.90 2.43 -5.43
CA VAL A 87 -1.38 1.38 -6.34
C VAL A 87 -2.85 1.58 -6.69
N LYS A 88 -3.65 2.18 -5.82
CA LYS A 88 -5.06 2.55 -6.04
C LYS A 88 -5.25 3.97 -6.60
N SER A 89 -4.19 4.64 -7.02
CA SER A 89 -4.29 5.99 -7.59
C SER A 89 -5.08 5.99 -8.90
N GLU A 90 -5.61 7.14 -9.25
CA GLU A 90 -6.25 7.39 -10.55
C GLU A 90 -5.33 6.96 -11.69
N ILE A 91 -5.89 6.24 -12.68
CA ILE A 91 -5.11 5.62 -13.75
C ILE A 91 -4.27 6.65 -14.54
N THR A 92 -4.77 7.87 -14.69
CA THR A 92 -4.06 8.96 -15.38
C THR A 92 -2.79 9.41 -14.63
N LEU A 93 -2.79 9.38 -13.30
CA LEU A 93 -1.58 9.66 -12.50
C LEU A 93 -0.56 8.54 -12.69
N VAL A 94 -1.03 7.30 -12.79
CA VAL A 94 -0.19 6.12 -13.04
C VAL A 94 0.44 6.19 -14.43
N ASP A 95 -0.34 6.55 -15.46
CA ASP A 95 0.14 6.72 -16.83
C ASP A 95 1.28 7.76 -16.91
N VAL A 96 1.07 8.93 -16.31
CA VAL A 96 2.09 10.00 -16.26
C VAL A 96 3.32 9.52 -15.51
N PHE A 97 3.15 8.86 -14.36
CA PHE A 97 4.26 8.34 -13.58
C PHE A 97 5.13 7.36 -14.39
N PHE A 98 4.52 6.39 -15.08
CA PHE A 98 5.28 5.41 -15.86
C PHE A 98 5.90 6.00 -17.13
N ALA A 99 5.25 7.00 -17.76
CA ALA A 99 5.83 7.75 -18.86
C ALA A 99 7.11 8.50 -18.41
N GLU A 100 7.05 9.20 -17.27
CA GLU A 100 8.20 9.89 -16.69
C GLU A 100 9.29 8.91 -16.26
N LEU A 101 8.93 7.79 -15.61
CA LEU A 101 9.86 6.74 -15.21
C LEU A 101 10.66 6.23 -16.42
N LYS A 102 10.01 5.95 -17.53
CA LYS A 102 10.65 5.43 -18.76
C LYS A 102 11.47 6.48 -19.51
N THR A 103 11.05 7.74 -19.50
CA THR A 103 11.80 8.82 -20.19
C THR A 103 13.05 9.26 -19.42
N GLN A 104 13.06 9.07 -18.09
CA GLN A 104 14.16 9.47 -17.22
C GLN A 104 15.21 8.35 -16.99
N ILE A 105 15.15 7.23 -17.71
CA ILE A 105 16.14 6.15 -17.55
C ILE A 105 17.56 6.71 -17.81
N PRO A 106 18.50 6.57 -16.87
CA PRO A 106 19.87 7.03 -17.07
C PRO A 106 20.52 6.34 -18.27
N LYS A 107 21.24 7.11 -19.10
CA LYS A 107 21.94 6.59 -20.29
C LYS A 107 22.87 5.42 -19.97
N SER A 108 23.51 5.44 -18.80
CA SER A 108 24.39 4.37 -18.32
C SER A 108 23.68 3.02 -18.21
N ILE A 109 22.37 2.99 -17.98
CA ILE A 109 21.56 1.77 -17.80
C ILE A 109 20.46 1.59 -18.85
N ASN A 110 20.32 2.51 -19.80
CA ASN A 110 19.28 2.45 -20.81
C ASN A 110 19.56 1.32 -21.82
N THR A 111 18.97 0.15 -21.59
CA THR A 111 19.10 -1.03 -22.43
C THR A 111 17.72 -1.62 -22.71
N ASN A 112 17.57 -2.32 -23.85
CA ASN A 112 16.30 -2.98 -24.21
C ASN A 112 15.82 -3.96 -23.13
N ALA A 113 16.74 -4.63 -22.42
CA ALA A 113 16.39 -5.55 -21.35
C ALA A 113 15.74 -4.81 -20.17
N ILE A 114 16.30 -3.67 -19.75
CA ILE A 114 15.75 -2.84 -18.68
C ILE A 114 14.43 -2.20 -19.11
N ALA A 115 14.36 -1.64 -20.32
CA ALA A 115 13.13 -1.07 -20.87
C ALA A 115 11.99 -2.11 -20.94
N SER A 116 12.29 -3.34 -21.37
CA SER A 116 11.32 -4.44 -21.38
C SER A 116 10.81 -4.78 -19.98
N ARG A 117 11.68 -4.78 -18.96
CA ARG A 117 11.26 -5.04 -17.57
C ARG A 117 10.43 -3.91 -16.99
N LEU A 118 10.67 -2.66 -17.38
CA LEU A 118 9.78 -1.54 -17.03
C LEU A 118 8.40 -1.68 -17.65
N THR A 119 8.29 -2.12 -18.90
CA THR A 119 6.98 -2.38 -19.53
C THR A 119 6.22 -3.50 -18.81
N VAL A 120 6.92 -4.56 -18.41
CA VAL A 120 6.31 -5.64 -17.62
C VAL A 120 5.86 -5.12 -16.24
N LEU A 121 6.70 -4.34 -15.57
CA LEU A 121 6.37 -3.69 -14.29
C LEU A 121 5.09 -2.85 -14.41
N GLU A 122 5.03 -1.95 -15.39
CA GLU A 122 3.86 -1.11 -15.67
C GLU A 122 2.61 -1.96 -15.90
N THR A 123 2.69 -3.00 -16.73
CA THR A 123 1.57 -3.91 -16.98
C THR A 123 1.08 -4.59 -15.69
N LYS A 124 2.02 -5.02 -14.82
CA LYS A 124 1.67 -5.62 -13.53
C LYS A 124 1.11 -4.60 -12.54
N PHE A 125 1.53 -3.35 -12.63
CA PHE A 125 0.96 -2.27 -11.86
C PHE A 125 -0.49 -2.03 -12.25
N TYR A 126 -0.81 -1.89 -13.55
CA TYR A 126 -2.18 -1.72 -14.01
C TYR A 126 -3.08 -2.87 -13.57
N LYS A 127 -2.61 -4.11 -13.74
CA LYS A 127 -3.35 -5.27 -13.24
C LYS A 127 -3.62 -5.20 -11.73
N ALA A 128 -2.64 -4.77 -10.93
CA ALA A 128 -2.82 -4.64 -9.49
C ALA A 128 -3.80 -3.50 -9.15
N ASN A 129 -3.71 -2.36 -9.83
CA ASN A 129 -4.64 -1.23 -9.72
C ASN A 129 -6.08 -1.69 -9.99
N ASP A 130 -6.33 -2.31 -11.15
CA ASP A 130 -7.65 -2.83 -11.53
C ASP A 130 -8.22 -3.77 -10.46
N LEU A 131 -7.43 -4.76 -10.03
CA LEU A 131 -7.86 -5.73 -9.03
C LEU A 131 -8.18 -5.09 -7.67
N LEU A 132 -7.45 -4.05 -7.27
CA LEU A 132 -7.65 -3.36 -6.00
C LEU A 132 -8.84 -2.40 -5.99
N LEU A 133 -9.25 -1.89 -7.17
CA LEU A 133 -10.38 -0.99 -7.33
C LEU A 133 -11.72 -1.72 -7.52
N ILE A 134 -11.70 -3.00 -7.91
CA ILE A 134 -12.92 -3.79 -8.04
C ILE A 134 -13.41 -4.29 -6.67
N ASP A 135 -14.64 -3.89 -6.29
CA ASP A 135 -15.25 -4.19 -4.99
C ASP A 135 -15.58 -5.69 -4.80
N ASN A 136 -15.96 -6.39 -5.87
CA ASN A 136 -16.41 -7.79 -5.81
C ASN A 136 -15.31 -8.83 -6.15
N ILE A 137 -14.04 -8.42 -6.16
CA ILE A 137 -12.90 -9.32 -6.32
C ILE A 137 -12.46 -9.85 -4.95
N SER A 138 -12.22 -11.16 -4.85
CA SER A 138 -11.72 -11.78 -3.61
C SER A 138 -10.36 -11.20 -3.19
N LYS A 139 -10.15 -11.08 -1.88
CA LYS A 139 -8.85 -10.70 -1.29
C LYS A 139 -7.67 -11.51 -1.85
N LYS A 140 -7.87 -12.81 -2.09
CA LYS A 140 -6.85 -13.70 -2.69
C LYS A 140 -6.40 -13.22 -4.07
N GLU A 141 -7.33 -12.83 -4.93
CA GLU A 141 -6.97 -12.34 -6.27
C GLU A 141 -6.32 -10.95 -6.19
N LYS A 142 -6.76 -10.06 -5.27
CA LYS A 142 -6.06 -8.79 -5.01
C LYS A 142 -4.60 -9.00 -4.58
N LEU A 143 -4.38 -9.91 -3.63
CA LEU A 143 -3.05 -10.29 -3.14
C LEU A 143 -2.18 -10.92 -4.22
N LYS A 144 -2.76 -11.68 -5.15
CA LYS A 144 -2.07 -12.20 -6.32
C LYS A 144 -1.62 -11.07 -7.26
N GLY A 145 -2.45 -10.05 -7.48
CA GLY A 145 -2.07 -8.83 -8.20
C GLY A 145 -0.86 -8.13 -7.59
N ILE A 146 -0.92 -7.86 -6.27
CA ILE A 146 0.19 -7.27 -5.50
C ILE A 146 1.46 -8.12 -5.63
N LYS A 147 1.34 -9.44 -5.47
CA LYS A 147 2.48 -10.37 -5.60
C LYS A 147 3.13 -10.29 -6.98
N GLU A 148 2.33 -10.27 -8.05
CA GLU A 148 2.85 -10.17 -9.42
C GLU A 148 3.58 -8.83 -9.65
N LEU A 149 3.09 -7.74 -9.07
CA LEU A 149 3.76 -6.44 -9.09
C LEU A 149 5.12 -6.49 -8.35
N LEU A 150 5.17 -7.02 -7.12
CA LEU A 150 6.41 -7.14 -6.35
C LEU A 150 7.47 -8.02 -7.05
N ILE A 151 7.02 -9.09 -7.71
CA ILE A 151 7.89 -9.92 -8.57
C ILE A 151 8.44 -9.11 -9.75
N ALA A 152 7.62 -8.27 -10.39
CA ALA A 152 8.08 -7.43 -11.49
C ALA A 152 9.12 -6.40 -11.05
N VAL A 153 8.96 -5.80 -9.86
CA VAL A 153 9.98 -4.93 -9.24
C VAL A 153 11.28 -5.70 -9.01
N SER A 154 11.21 -6.89 -8.41
CA SER A 154 12.39 -7.72 -8.14
C SER A 154 13.12 -8.10 -9.43
N ASN A 155 12.36 -8.41 -10.50
CA ASN A 155 12.93 -8.71 -11.82
C ASN A 155 13.59 -7.49 -12.48
N LEU A 156 13.06 -6.28 -12.27
CA LEU A 156 13.71 -5.05 -12.72
C LEU A 156 15.03 -4.85 -11.98
N ASN A 157 15.03 -4.98 -10.65
CA ASN A 157 16.23 -4.85 -9.83
C ASN A 157 17.32 -5.84 -10.26
N LEU A 158 16.95 -7.12 -10.43
CA LEU A 158 17.85 -8.15 -10.93
C LEU A 158 18.44 -7.80 -12.31
N GLN A 159 17.62 -7.24 -13.21
CA GLN A 159 18.07 -6.89 -14.55
C GLN A 159 19.05 -5.69 -14.54
N ILE A 160 18.87 -4.76 -13.60
CA ILE A 160 19.80 -3.66 -13.36
C ILE A 160 21.11 -4.21 -12.78
N ASP A 161 21.05 -5.09 -11.77
CA ASP A 161 22.24 -5.72 -11.19
C ASP A 161 23.06 -6.50 -12.20
N LYS A 162 22.42 -7.35 -13.01
CA LYS A 162 23.09 -8.13 -14.06
C LYS A 162 23.86 -7.27 -15.05
N LYS A 163 23.43 -6.02 -15.29
CA LYS A 163 24.16 -5.11 -16.17
C LYS A 163 25.54 -4.79 -15.61
N PHE A 164 25.64 -4.50 -14.33
CA PHE A 164 26.90 -4.13 -13.68
C PHE A 164 27.79 -5.33 -13.35
N GLU A 165 27.21 -6.50 -13.06
CA GLU A 165 27.98 -7.73 -12.89
C GLU A 165 28.72 -8.12 -14.18
N LEU A 166 28.06 -8.03 -15.34
CA LEU A 166 28.68 -8.35 -16.63
C LEU A 166 29.81 -7.37 -17.00
N GLU A 167 29.65 -6.10 -16.65
CA GLU A 167 30.67 -5.06 -16.87
C GLU A 167 31.89 -5.25 -15.96
N THR A 168 31.69 -5.66 -14.71
CA THR A 168 32.78 -5.89 -13.75
C THR A 168 33.57 -7.16 -14.09
N ASN A 169 32.90 -8.18 -14.63
CA ASN A 169 33.51 -9.49 -14.91
C ASN A 169 34.13 -9.60 -16.33
N ASN A 170 34.17 -8.53 -17.12
CA ASN A 170 34.71 -8.52 -18.50
C ASN A 170 34.19 -9.67 -19.39
N VAL A 171 32.98 -10.16 -19.14
CA VAL A 171 32.43 -11.30 -19.88
C VAL A 171 32.02 -10.82 -21.26
N LYS A 172 32.88 -11.07 -22.26
CA LYS A 172 32.53 -10.88 -23.68
C LYS A 172 31.36 -11.80 -24.00
N ARG A 173 30.29 -11.25 -24.60
CA ARG A 173 29.26 -12.09 -25.21
C ARG A 173 29.91 -12.89 -26.36
N PRO A 174 29.63 -14.19 -26.49
CA PRO A 174 30.08 -14.93 -27.66
C PRO A 174 29.48 -14.26 -28.91
N ASN A 175 30.32 -14.10 -29.94
CA ASN A 175 29.95 -13.56 -31.24
C ASN A 175 28.95 -14.46 -31.95
#